data_AF-A0A965A5Y6-F1
#
_entry.id   AF-A0A965A5Y6-F1
#
_cell.length_a   1.000
_cell.length_b   1.000
_cell.length_c   1.000
_cell.angle_alpha   90.00
_cell.angle_beta   90.00
_cell.angle_gamma   90.00
#
_symmetry.space_group_name_H-M   'P 1'
#
loop_
_entity.id
_entity.type
_entity.pdbx_description
1 polymer ?
#
loop_
_entity_poly.entity_id
_entity_poly.type
_entity_poly.pdbx_seq_one_letter_code
_entity_poly.pdbx_strand_id
1 'polypeptide(L)'
;LLERDNDQLKHDVAEVKEARILSKDVDFEEFSAMYPDDASCLKFLAERKWHDHFSCRKCSNTAYSDGKSLYARRCTRCGYEESVTAYTLLQNTRLPINKAFYMIFLVYSSKGSISSHKLSELLHIRQSTCWAYSNKIKKAMKERRRISPFSHHEGWDALLLMEEVSA
;
A
#
# COMPACT_ATOMS: atom_id res chain seq x y z
N LEU A 1 -23.28 -0.59 27.35
CA LEU A 1 -22.62 0.72 27.50
C LEU A 1 -21.12 0.52 27.44
N LEU A 2 -20.51 -0.15 28.43
CA LEU A 2 -19.08 -0.52 28.43
C LEU A 2 -18.56 -1.25 27.17
N GLU A 3 -19.33 -2.18 26.59
CA GLU A 3 -18.90 -2.87 25.36
C GLU A 3 -18.85 -1.94 24.15
N ARG A 4 -19.85 -1.04 24.01
CA ARG A 4 -19.89 -0.04 22.93
C ARG A 4 -18.77 0.99 23.08
N ASP A 5 -18.51 1.43 24.30
CA ASP A 5 -17.44 2.39 24.59
C ASP A 5 -16.05 1.75 24.37
N ASN A 6 -15.88 0.47 24.71
CA ASN A 6 -14.66 -0.29 24.43
C ASN A 6 -14.43 -0.49 22.92
N ASP A 7 -15.49 -0.72 22.14
CA ASP A 7 -15.37 -0.87 20.69
C ASP A 7 -15.09 0.47 20.00
N GLN A 8 -15.72 1.56 20.48
CA GLN A 8 -15.40 2.93 20.05
C GLN A 8 -13.94 3.28 20.37
N LEU A 9 -13.46 3.02 21.59
CA LEU A 9 -12.07 3.28 21.99
C LEU A 9 -11.07 2.50 21.14
N LYS A 10 -11.37 1.25 20.78
CA LYS A 10 -10.51 0.45 19.88
C LYS A 10 -10.46 1.07 18.48
N HIS A 11 -11.58 1.59 17.99
CA HIS A 11 -11.67 2.26 16.70
C HIS A 11 -10.86 3.56 16.70
N ASP A 12 -11.07 4.42 17.70
CA ASP A 12 -10.38 5.71 17.84
C ASP A 12 -8.86 5.51 17.97
N VAL A 13 -8.42 4.50 18.72
CA VAL A 13 -7.00 4.14 18.84
C VAL A 13 -6.42 3.65 17.50
N ALA A 14 -7.18 2.89 16.72
CA ALA A 14 -6.74 2.44 15.40
C ALA A 14 -6.62 3.63 14.42
N GLU A 15 -7.61 4.52 14.40
CA GLU A 15 -7.64 5.71 13.55
C GLU A 15 -6.47 6.67 13.88
N VAL A 16 -6.24 6.93 15.17
CA VAL A 16 -5.12 7.78 15.61
C VAL A 16 -3.76 7.17 15.25
N LYS A 17 -3.62 5.84 15.34
CA LYS A 17 -2.39 5.14 14.92
C LYS A 17 -2.19 5.25 13.40
N GLU A 18 -3.23 5.05 12.60
CA GLU A 18 -3.21 5.22 11.14
C GLU A 18 -2.77 6.63 10.75
N ALA A 19 -3.39 7.66 11.32
CA ALA A 19 -3.04 9.06 11.08
C ALA A 19 -1.57 9.37 11.43
N ARG A 20 -1.03 8.76 12.50
CA ARG A 20 0.36 8.95 12.92
C ARG A 20 1.37 8.34 11.95
N ILE A 21 1.06 7.23 11.29
CA ILE A 21 1.95 6.64 10.26
C ILE A 21 1.91 7.41 8.93
N LEU A 22 0.83 8.14 8.68
CA LEU A 22 0.80 9.11 7.59
C LEU A 22 1.67 10.34 7.90
N SER A 23 2.15 10.50 9.14
CA SER A 23 3.10 11.55 9.55
C SER A 23 4.56 11.15 9.29
N LYS A 24 5.46 12.14 9.33
CA LYS A 24 6.82 12.04 8.78
C LYS A 24 7.82 11.26 9.65
N ASP A 25 7.51 11.03 10.93
CA ASP A 25 8.47 10.59 11.94
C ASP A 25 8.04 9.27 12.61
N VAL A 26 7.96 8.18 11.84
CA VAL A 26 7.61 6.84 12.35
C VAL A 26 8.78 5.88 12.15
N ASP A 27 9.13 5.13 13.20
CA ASP A 27 10.18 4.11 13.16
C ASP A 27 9.65 2.73 12.71
N PHE A 28 10.55 1.75 12.56
CA PHE A 28 10.18 0.42 12.06
C PHE A 28 9.27 -0.37 13.00
N GLU A 29 9.43 -0.20 14.31
CA GLU A 29 8.67 -0.96 15.30
C GLU A 29 7.22 -0.48 15.32
N GLU A 30 7.00 0.84 15.32
CA GLU A 30 5.66 1.41 15.19
C GLU A 30 5.00 1.04 13.86
N PHE A 31 5.75 1.03 12.76
CA PHE A 31 5.24 0.61 11.45
C PHE A 31 4.86 -0.87 11.42
N SER A 32 5.72 -1.73 11.97
CA SER A 32 5.49 -3.17 12.01
C SER A 32 4.35 -3.56 12.96
N ALA A 33 4.04 -2.74 13.97
CA ALA A 33 2.92 -3.00 14.88
C ALA A 33 1.55 -2.87 14.21
N MET A 34 1.40 -2.01 13.18
CA MET A 34 0.15 -1.93 12.39
C MET A 34 0.12 -2.89 11.20
N TYR A 35 1.29 -3.26 10.69
CA TYR A 35 1.43 -4.21 9.59
C TYR A 35 2.24 -5.45 10.03
N PRO A 36 1.75 -6.21 11.04
CA PRO A 36 2.52 -7.30 11.64
C PRO A 36 2.67 -8.49 10.70
N ASP A 37 1.73 -8.66 9.78
CA ASP A 37 1.68 -9.78 8.85
C ASP A 37 1.21 -9.37 7.45
N ASP A 38 1.38 -10.30 6.52
CA ASP A 38 0.99 -10.11 5.13
C ASP A 38 -0.53 -9.90 4.98
N ALA A 39 -1.34 -10.52 5.84
CA ALA A 39 -2.79 -10.42 5.79
C ALA A 39 -3.27 -9.00 6.12
N SER A 40 -2.67 -8.35 7.11
CA SER A 40 -2.96 -6.97 7.53
C SER A 40 -2.59 -5.99 6.42
N CYS A 41 -1.42 -6.16 5.78
CA CYS A 41 -1.04 -5.36 4.62
C CYS A 41 -1.98 -5.54 3.43
N LEU A 42 -2.37 -6.78 3.13
CA LEU A 42 -3.28 -7.07 2.02
C LEU A 42 -4.69 -6.52 2.28
N LYS A 43 -5.15 -6.55 3.53
CA LYS A 43 -6.43 -5.93 3.94
C LYS A 43 -6.40 -4.42 3.68
N PHE A 44 -5.40 -3.72 4.23
CA PHE A 44 -5.21 -2.30 4.02
C PHE A 44 -5.12 -1.93 2.54
N LEU A 45 -4.36 -2.71 1.75
CA LEU A 45 -4.24 -2.48 0.32
C LEU A 45 -5.57 -2.69 -0.41
N ALA A 46 -6.38 -3.68 -0.01
CA ALA A 46 -7.70 -3.94 -0.61
C ALA A 46 -8.69 -2.82 -0.30
N GLU A 47 -8.73 -2.36 0.95
CA GLU A 47 -9.55 -1.23 1.40
C GLU A 47 -9.17 0.03 0.64
N ARG A 48 -7.87 0.29 0.44
CA ARG A 48 -7.42 1.46 -0.33
C ARG A 48 -7.72 1.33 -1.83
N LYS A 49 -7.41 0.17 -2.42
CA LYS A 49 -7.53 -0.10 -3.86
C LYS A 49 -8.97 -0.02 -4.36
N TRP A 50 -9.92 -0.45 -3.53
CA TRP A 50 -11.33 -0.46 -3.88
C TRP A 50 -12.20 0.28 -2.87
N HIS A 51 -11.64 1.34 -2.29
CA HIS A 51 -12.32 2.23 -1.35
C HIS A 51 -13.67 2.71 -1.90
N ASP A 52 -13.67 3.19 -3.14
CA ASP A 52 -14.87 3.73 -3.77
C ASP A 52 -15.77 2.60 -4.30
N HIS A 53 -15.26 1.80 -5.26
CA HIS A 53 -15.95 0.60 -5.73
C HIS A 53 -15.00 -0.36 -6.48
N PHE A 54 -15.46 -1.60 -6.68
CA PHE A 54 -14.85 -2.50 -7.67
C PHE A 54 -15.33 -2.12 -9.07
N SER A 55 -14.41 -2.07 -10.04
CA SER A 55 -14.75 -2.10 -11.47
C SER A 55 -13.84 -3.07 -12.18
N CYS A 56 -14.41 -4.11 -12.79
CA CYS A 56 -13.63 -5.10 -13.50
C CYS A 56 -12.89 -4.46 -14.68
N ARG A 57 -11.56 -4.45 -14.67
CA ARG A 57 -10.73 -3.88 -15.75
C ARG A 57 -10.93 -4.53 -17.13
N LYS A 58 -11.55 -5.72 -17.20
CA LYS A 58 -11.83 -6.42 -18.46
C LYS A 58 -13.19 -6.11 -19.06
N CYS A 59 -14.17 -5.73 -18.26
CA CYS A 59 -15.56 -5.67 -18.71
C CYS A 59 -16.44 -4.61 -18.02
N SER A 60 -15.86 -3.85 -17.09
CA SER A 60 -16.49 -2.77 -16.32
C SER A 60 -17.66 -3.19 -15.42
N ASN A 61 -17.85 -4.50 -15.21
CA ASN A 61 -18.82 -5.00 -14.23
C ASN A 61 -18.38 -4.64 -12.81
N THR A 62 -19.32 -4.22 -11.97
CA THR A 62 -19.06 -3.81 -10.58
C THR A 62 -19.33 -4.92 -9.57
N ALA A 63 -20.09 -5.95 -9.96
CA ALA A 63 -20.32 -7.11 -9.10
C ALA A 63 -19.11 -8.07 -9.10
N TYR A 64 -18.76 -8.55 -7.90
CA TYR A 64 -17.66 -9.47 -7.68
C TYR A 64 -18.02 -10.53 -6.63
N SER A 65 -17.28 -11.63 -6.66
CA SER A 65 -17.17 -12.61 -5.59
C SER A 65 -15.72 -12.63 -5.08
N ASP A 66 -15.48 -13.34 -3.99
CA ASP A 66 -14.11 -13.59 -3.53
C ASP A 66 -13.30 -14.34 -4.60
N GLY A 67 -12.04 -13.94 -4.75
CA GLY A 67 -11.05 -14.61 -5.59
C GLY A 67 -10.34 -15.75 -4.86
N LYS A 68 -9.35 -16.36 -5.52
CA LYS A 68 -8.55 -17.46 -4.95
C LYS A 68 -7.52 -16.96 -3.95
N SER A 69 -7.00 -15.75 -4.17
CA SER A 69 -6.01 -15.12 -3.29
C SER A 69 -6.72 -14.22 -2.27
N LEU A 70 -6.12 -14.05 -1.09
CA LEU A 70 -6.71 -13.30 0.01
C LEU A 70 -7.08 -11.87 -0.43
N TYR A 71 -8.33 -11.48 -0.17
CA TYR A 71 -8.96 -10.23 -0.60
C TYR A 71 -8.97 -9.95 -2.11
N ALA A 72 -8.63 -10.91 -2.97
CA ALA A 72 -8.77 -10.75 -4.41
C ALA A 72 -10.26 -10.68 -4.80
N ARG A 73 -10.58 -9.96 -5.87
CA ARG A 73 -11.95 -9.83 -6.38
C ARG A 73 -12.07 -10.54 -7.72
N ARG A 74 -13.04 -11.46 -7.82
CA ARG A 74 -13.38 -12.17 -9.06
C ARG A 74 -14.66 -11.59 -9.64
N CYS A 75 -14.58 -11.09 -10.87
CA CYS A 75 -15.72 -10.55 -11.59
C CYS A 75 -16.77 -11.64 -11.84
N THR A 76 -18.02 -11.38 -11.44
CA THR A 76 -19.13 -12.34 -11.63
C THR A 76 -19.59 -12.46 -13.09
N ARG A 77 -19.26 -11.48 -13.94
CA ARG A 77 -19.66 -11.47 -15.36
C ARG A 77 -18.71 -12.21 -16.28
N CYS A 78 -17.40 -11.92 -16.19
CA CYS A 78 -16.39 -12.48 -17.10
C CYS A 78 -15.41 -13.45 -16.43
N GLY A 79 -15.52 -13.65 -15.10
CA GLY A 79 -14.62 -14.53 -14.35
C GLY A 79 -13.18 -14.02 -14.22
N TYR A 80 -12.88 -12.80 -14.69
CA TYR A 80 -11.58 -12.17 -14.47
C TYR A 80 -11.34 -11.98 -12.97
N GLU A 81 -10.17 -12.39 -12.50
CA GLU A 81 -9.76 -12.27 -11.11
C GLU A 81 -8.64 -11.24 -11.00
N GLU A 82 -8.83 -10.26 -10.12
CA GLU A 82 -7.86 -9.22 -9.85
C GLU A 82 -7.33 -9.39 -8.42
N SER A 83 -6.04 -9.67 -8.30
CA SER A 83 -5.38 -9.70 -6.99
C SER A 83 -5.28 -8.30 -6.40
N VAL A 84 -5.15 -8.22 -5.08
CA VAL A 84 -4.95 -6.95 -4.37
C VAL A 84 -3.70 -6.21 -4.87
N THR A 85 -2.64 -6.95 -5.17
CA THR A 85 -1.36 -6.38 -5.62
C THR A 85 -1.32 -6.07 -7.12
N ALA A 86 -2.29 -6.50 -7.92
CA ALA A 86 -2.35 -6.16 -9.34
C ALA A 86 -2.51 -4.65 -9.52
N TYR A 87 -1.79 -4.06 -10.48
CA TYR A 87 -1.82 -2.61 -10.76
C TYR A 87 -1.41 -1.74 -9.56
N THR A 88 -0.56 -2.27 -8.69
CA THR A 88 0.04 -1.55 -7.55
C THR A 88 1.56 -1.56 -7.65
N LEU A 89 2.24 -0.73 -6.84
CA LEU A 89 3.69 -0.82 -6.70
C LEU A 89 4.17 -2.21 -6.23
N LEU A 90 3.30 -2.98 -5.61
CA LEU A 90 3.58 -4.33 -5.12
C LEU A 90 3.36 -5.41 -6.19
N GLN A 91 2.89 -5.06 -7.39
CA GLN A 91 2.68 -6.04 -8.45
C GLN A 91 3.98 -6.78 -8.78
N ASN A 92 3.88 -8.12 -8.81
CA ASN A 92 4.99 -9.05 -9.05
C ASN A 92 6.14 -8.92 -8.05
N THR A 93 5.90 -8.36 -6.85
CA THR A 93 6.91 -8.34 -5.80
C THR A 93 7.12 -9.75 -5.23
N ARG A 94 8.39 -10.09 -4.97
CA ARG A 94 8.78 -11.30 -4.21
C ARG A 94 9.19 -10.95 -2.78
N LEU A 95 9.14 -9.66 -2.42
CA LEU A 95 9.40 -9.22 -1.06
C LEU A 95 8.16 -9.53 -0.20
N PRO A 96 8.35 -9.92 1.07
CA PRO A 96 7.28 -9.85 2.06
C PRO A 96 6.60 -8.48 2.00
N ILE A 97 5.27 -8.45 1.97
CA ILE A 97 4.52 -7.23 1.65
C ILE A 97 4.72 -6.16 2.74
N ASN A 98 4.88 -6.56 4.00
CA ASN A 98 5.21 -5.68 5.12
C ASN A 98 6.54 -4.94 4.91
N LYS A 99 7.59 -5.64 4.44
CA LYS A 99 8.88 -5.03 4.12
C LYS A 99 8.80 -4.13 2.90
N ALA A 100 7.98 -4.49 1.91
CA ALA A 100 7.75 -3.66 0.75
C ALA A 100 7.04 -2.35 1.12
N PHE A 101 6.02 -2.41 1.97
CA PHE A 101 5.34 -1.26 2.56
C PHE A 101 6.32 -0.35 3.30
N TYR A 102 7.13 -0.91 4.20
CA TYR A 102 8.10 -0.10 4.95
C TYR A 102 9.17 0.52 4.03
N MET A 103 9.62 -0.19 2.98
CA MET A 103 10.52 0.38 1.98
C MET A 103 9.88 1.58 1.24
N ILE A 104 8.59 1.50 0.89
CA ILE A 104 7.86 2.61 0.26
C ILE A 104 7.79 3.80 1.20
N PHE A 105 7.43 3.57 2.47
CA PHE A 105 7.43 4.59 3.51
C PHE A 105 8.79 5.28 3.64
N LEU A 106 9.88 4.53 3.81
CA LEU A 106 11.23 5.08 3.95
C LEU A 106 11.68 5.91 2.75
N VAL A 107 11.39 5.42 1.53
CA VAL A 107 11.74 6.13 0.30
C VAL A 107 10.89 7.40 0.15
N TYR A 108 9.60 7.36 0.49
CA TYR A 108 8.72 8.52 0.48
C TYR A 108 9.14 9.58 1.51
N SER A 109 9.30 9.19 2.78
CA SER A 109 9.63 10.09 3.90
C SER A 109 11.00 10.76 3.72
N SER A 110 11.96 10.06 3.10
CA SER A 110 13.27 10.62 2.73
C SER A 110 13.24 11.43 1.43
N LYS A 111 12.09 11.61 0.79
CA LYS A 111 11.94 12.25 -0.55
C LYS A 111 12.86 11.60 -1.60
N GLY A 112 13.09 10.29 -1.48
CA GLY A 112 13.96 9.51 -2.37
C GLY A 112 15.46 9.62 -2.10
N SER A 113 15.88 10.30 -1.02
CA SER A 113 17.30 10.49 -0.71
C SER A 113 17.95 9.30 0.01
N ILE A 114 17.15 8.40 0.62
CA ILE A 114 17.69 7.22 1.31
C ILE A 114 18.48 6.31 0.35
N SER A 115 19.64 5.85 0.80
CA SER A 115 20.52 4.96 0.02
C SER A 115 20.05 3.51 0.05
N SER A 116 20.37 2.75 -1.00
CA SER A 116 20.07 1.32 -1.06
C SER A 116 20.82 0.52 0.02
N HIS A 117 21.99 0.97 0.45
CA HIS A 117 22.73 0.38 1.58
C HIS A 117 21.95 0.58 2.88
N LYS A 118 21.46 1.79 3.15
CA LYS A 118 20.68 2.03 4.37
C LYS A 118 19.38 1.23 4.39
N LEU A 119 18.71 1.12 3.25
CA LEU A 119 17.54 0.24 3.10
C LEU A 119 17.89 -1.24 3.35
N SER A 120 19.04 -1.69 2.88
CA SER A 120 19.53 -3.07 3.11
C SER A 120 19.72 -3.36 4.59
N GLU A 121 20.34 -2.44 5.33
CA GLU A 121 20.52 -2.52 6.79
C GLU A 121 19.19 -2.58 7.52
N LEU A 122 18.27 -1.65 7.23
CA LEU A 122 17.00 -1.52 7.94
C LEU A 122 16.04 -2.69 7.67
N LEU A 123 16.02 -3.20 6.44
CA LEU A 123 15.04 -4.22 6.02
C LEU A 123 15.59 -5.65 6.06
N HIS A 124 16.89 -5.82 6.27
CA HIS A 124 17.59 -7.10 6.10
C HIS A 124 17.28 -7.75 4.74
N ILE A 125 17.30 -6.94 3.68
CA ILE A 125 17.13 -7.35 2.28
C ILE A 125 18.45 -7.12 1.56
N ARG A 126 18.77 -7.92 0.52
CA ARG A 126 19.95 -7.71 -0.32
C ARG A 126 19.94 -6.29 -0.91
N GLN A 127 21.06 -5.59 -0.80
CA GLN A 127 21.23 -4.21 -1.27
C GLN A 127 20.80 -4.02 -2.74
N SER A 128 21.10 -4.98 -3.62
CA SER A 128 20.73 -4.90 -5.05
C SER A 128 19.22 -4.94 -5.26
N THR A 129 18.49 -5.72 -4.45
CA THR A 129 17.03 -5.74 -4.44
C THR A 129 16.48 -4.42 -3.92
N CYS A 130 17.04 -3.85 -2.85
CA CYS A 130 16.67 -2.52 -2.35
C CYS A 130 16.91 -1.43 -3.40
N TRP A 131 18.01 -1.49 -4.14
CA TRP A 131 18.29 -0.54 -5.23
C TRP A 131 17.26 -0.62 -6.34
N ALA A 132 16.98 -1.83 -6.85
CA ALA A 132 16.01 -2.01 -7.93
C ALA A 132 14.60 -1.56 -7.51
N TYR A 133 14.19 -1.91 -6.30
CA TYR A 133 12.87 -1.59 -5.78
C TYR A 133 12.73 -0.11 -5.42
N SER A 134 13.74 0.51 -4.79
CA SER A 134 13.74 1.96 -4.53
C SER A 134 13.70 2.78 -5.82
N ASN A 135 14.35 2.33 -6.90
CA ASN A 135 14.22 2.98 -8.21
C ASN A 135 12.81 2.87 -8.79
N LYS A 136 12.13 1.72 -8.64
CA LYS A 136 10.71 1.55 -9.00
C LYS A 136 9.84 2.56 -8.23
N ILE A 137 10.06 2.72 -6.93
CA ILE A 137 9.32 3.68 -6.09
C ILE A 137 9.59 5.12 -6.52
N LYS A 138 10.86 5.51 -6.71
CA LYS A 138 11.24 6.87 -7.17
C LYS A 138 10.63 7.21 -8.52
N LYS A 139 10.52 6.23 -9.44
CA LYS A 139 9.82 6.40 -10.72
C LYS A 139 8.34 6.71 -10.50
N ALA A 140 7.66 5.96 -9.62
CA ALA A 140 6.25 6.22 -9.29
C ALA A 140 6.05 7.58 -8.61
N MET A 141 6.94 7.99 -7.68
CA MET A 141 6.92 9.33 -7.08
C MET A 141 7.04 10.44 -8.13
N LYS A 142 7.93 10.25 -9.12
CA LYS A 142 8.11 11.21 -10.22
C LYS A 142 6.86 11.29 -11.09
N GLU A 143 6.24 10.16 -11.42
CA GLU A 143 5.04 10.13 -12.25
C GLU A 143 3.85 10.78 -11.53
N ARG A 144 3.63 10.45 -10.26
CA ARG A 144 2.57 11.07 -9.44
C ARG A 144 2.71 12.59 -9.37
N ARG A 145 3.94 13.11 -9.21
CA ARG A 145 4.19 14.57 -9.24
C ARG A 145 3.81 15.23 -10.56
N ARG A 146 3.83 14.49 -11.69
CA ARG A 146 3.42 15.03 -13.00
C ARG A 146 1.90 15.09 -13.12
N ILE A 147 1.21 14.07 -12.63
CA ILE A 147 -0.26 13.94 -12.71
C ILE A 147 -0.95 14.85 -11.70
N SER A 148 -0.41 14.96 -10.49
CA SER A 148 -0.99 15.73 -9.40
C SER A 148 0.05 16.66 -8.74
N PRO A 149 0.42 17.77 -9.38
CA PRO A 149 1.43 18.69 -8.86
C PRO A 149 0.99 19.46 -7.59
N PHE A 150 -0.31 19.48 -7.28
CA PHE A 150 -0.90 20.25 -6.16
C PHE A 150 -1.51 19.37 -5.04
N SER A 151 -1.27 18.05 -5.04
CA SER A 151 -1.69 17.16 -3.94
C SER A 151 -0.77 17.35 -2.73
N HIS A 152 -1.09 18.34 -1.89
CA HIS A 152 -0.27 18.68 -0.72
C HIS A 152 -0.48 17.75 0.49
N HIS A 153 -1.42 16.80 0.44
CA HIS A 153 -1.87 16.04 1.62
C HIS A 153 -1.89 14.51 1.47
N GLU A 154 -1.25 13.96 0.45
CA GLU A 154 -1.24 12.50 0.27
C GLU A 154 -0.02 11.88 0.95
N GLY A 155 -0.26 10.91 1.85
CA GLY A 155 0.79 10.15 2.52
C GLY A 155 1.53 9.18 1.58
N TRP A 156 2.44 8.39 2.16
CA TRP A 156 3.20 7.38 1.42
C TRP A 156 2.31 6.31 0.77
N ASP A 157 1.14 6.06 1.35
CA ASP A 157 0.13 5.09 0.93
C ASP A 157 -0.43 5.41 -0.46
N ALA A 158 -0.44 6.69 -0.82
CA ALA A 158 -0.86 7.12 -2.15
C ALA A 158 0.04 6.51 -3.25
N LEU A 159 1.32 6.26 -2.96
CA LEU A 159 2.20 5.58 -3.92
C LEU A 159 1.81 4.11 -4.17
N LEU A 160 1.04 3.47 -3.29
CA LEU A 160 0.69 2.06 -3.43
C LEU A 160 -0.10 1.80 -4.70
N LEU A 161 -1.04 2.69 -5.02
CA LEU A 161 -1.89 2.58 -6.20
C LEU A 161 -1.20 3.27 -7.38
N MET A 162 -0.98 2.50 -8.45
CA MET A 162 -0.56 3.09 -9.72
C MET A 162 -1.85 3.49 -10.44
N GLU A 163 -2.11 4.79 -10.51
CA GLU A 163 -3.14 5.32 -11.39
C GLU A 163 -2.71 5.04 -12.83
N GLU A 164 -3.55 4.32 -13.58
CA GLU A 164 -3.36 4.22 -15.02
C GLU A 164 -3.69 5.60 -15.60
N VAL A 165 -2.73 6.18 -16.31
CA VAL A 165 -3.04 7.17 -17.35
C VAL A 165 -3.96 6.45 -18.31
N SER A 166 -5.25 6.82 -18.31
CA SER A 166 -6.19 6.41 -19.33
C SER A 166 -5.60 6.81 -20.68
N ALA A 167 -5.17 5.81 -21.46
CA ALA A 167 -4.84 5.97 -22.86
C ALA A 167 -6.10 6.19 -23.69
#